data_AF-A0A938Y431-F1
#
_entry.id   AF-A0A938Y431-F1
#
_cell.length_a   1.000
_cell.length_b   1.000
_cell.length_c   1.000
_cell.angle_alpha   90.00
_cell.angle_beta   90.00
_cell.angle_gamma   90.00
#
_symmetry.space_group_name_H-M   'P 1'
#
loop_
_entity.id
_entity.type
_entity.pdbx_description
1 polymer ?
#
loop_
_entity_poly.entity_id
_entity_poly.type
_entity_poly.pdbx_seq_one_letter_code
_entity_poly.pdbx_strand_id
1 'polypeptide(L)'
;MGAAPQTAPHFVTRSSDRCGGWRLAFGQEWSGYARPDPLLHPGDRAQSRRAARADRRWHRRRHGFAELLLPQNEPGSSIMPGKVNPTQCEAMVMISIQVLGDDAAIAFSGSQGNFELNAMRPVIINNFLHSARILGDGIEKFVKYSVSGTELNRPKIESYVGESLMLVTALSPVIGYQNAAHIAENALANDQTLKQAALASGHLTEQQFDSIVVPAALVGHGVQGA
;
A
#
# COMPACT_ATOMS: atom_id res chain seq x y z
N MET A 1 14.40 51.25 11.64
CA MET A 1 15.62 50.42 11.69
C MET A 1 15.52 49.36 10.60
N GLY A 2 16.13 49.58 9.44
CA GLY A 2 16.23 48.57 8.38
C GLY A 2 17.41 47.65 8.66
N ALA A 3 17.25 46.34 8.46
CA ALA A 3 18.37 45.41 8.51
C ALA A 3 19.41 45.78 7.43
N ALA A 4 20.69 45.78 7.77
CA ALA A 4 21.75 46.08 6.80
C ALA A 4 21.72 45.05 5.64
N PRO A 5 21.92 45.49 4.37
CA PRO A 5 21.69 44.67 3.17
C PRO A 5 22.52 43.37 3.08
N GLN A 6 23.54 43.21 3.91
CA GLN A 6 24.38 42.01 3.96
C GLN A 6 23.94 40.96 5.00
N THR A 7 23.00 41.28 5.89
CA THR A 7 22.65 40.39 7.03
C THR A 7 21.89 39.13 6.62
N ALA A 8 20.96 39.22 5.67
CA ALA A 8 20.17 38.09 5.20
C ALA A 8 21.01 36.98 4.51
N PRO A 9 21.87 37.26 3.51
CA PRO A 9 22.66 36.22 2.86
C PRO A 9 23.69 35.56 3.79
N HIS A 10 24.28 36.31 4.73
CA HIS A 10 25.21 35.77 5.74
C HIS A 10 24.51 34.89 6.79
N PHE A 11 23.26 35.19 7.15
CA PHE A 11 22.50 34.36 8.08
C PHE A 11 22.07 33.02 7.44
N VAL A 12 21.60 33.06 6.18
CA VAL A 12 21.14 31.88 5.43
C VAL A 12 22.28 30.89 5.16
N THR A 13 23.48 31.38 4.82
CA THR A 13 24.66 30.51 4.65
C THR A 13 25.04 29.86 5.98
N ARG A 14 25.14 30.64 7.06
CA ARG A 14 25.52 30.13 8.38
C ARG A 14 24.48 29.19 9.02
N SER A 15 23.21 29.25 8.63
CA SER A 15 22.18 28.29 9.06
C SER A 15 22.22 27.01 8.21
N SER A 16 22.38 27.12 6.89
CA SER A 16 22.55 25.98 5.97
C SER A 16 23.75 25.11 6.37
N ASP A 17 24.89 25.73 6.71
CA ASP A 17 26.10 25.02 7.09
C ASP A 17 25.95 24.27 8.43
N ARG A 18 25.13 24.80 9.36
CA ARG A 18 24.86 24.18 10.66
C ARG A 18 23.79 23.09 10.60
N CYS A 19 22.88 23.15 9.64
CA CYS A 19 21.84 22.14 9.43
C CYS A 19 22.27 21.04 8.43
N GLY A 20 23.56 20.93 8.10
CA GLY A 20 24.07 19.87 7.23
C GLY A 20 23.70 20.02 5.75
N GLY A 21 23.57 21.26 5.25
CA GLY A 21 23.31 21.54 3.83
C GLY A 21 21.83 21.50 3.43
N TRP A 22 20.91 21.28 4.38
CA TRP A 22 19.48 21.38 4.10
C TRP A 22 19.07 22.85 3.90
N ARG A 23 18.97 23.28 2.65
CA ARG A 23 18.31 24.54 2.29
C ARG A 23 16.80 24.37 2.42
N LEU A 24 16.24 24.86 3.51
CA LEU A 24 14.87 25.39 3.47
C LEU A 24 14.96 26.83 2.98
N ALA A 25 14.68 27.05 1.70
CA ALA A 25 14.62 28.38 1.11
C ALA A 25 13.44 29.17 1.69
N PHE A 26 13.61 29.75 2.87
CA PHE A 26 12.72 30.77 3.40
C PHE A 26 13.10 32.12 2.75
N GLY A 27 12.28 32.62 1.83
CA GLY A 27 12.35 34.05 1.50
C GLY A 27 11.84 34.57 0.15
N GLN A 28 11.65 33.76 -0.89
CA GLN A 28 11.26 34.29 -2.22
C GLN A 28 10.28 33.41 -3.01
N GLU A 29 10.04 32.16 -2.60
CA GLU A 29 9.26 31.19 -3.40
C GLU A 29 7.77 31.10 -2.99
N TRP A 30 7.37 31.77 -1.91
CA TRP A 30 5.97 31.74 -1.43
C TRP A 30 5.02 32.72 -2.13
N SER A 31 5.52 33.58 -3.02
CA SER A 31 4.63 34.41 -3.87
C SER A 31 3.93 33.58 -4.96
N GLY A 32 4.42 32.36 -5.26
CA GLY A 32 3.81 31.45 -6.23
C GLY A 32 2.65 30.63 -5.68
N TYR A 33 2.54 30.46 -4.35
CA TYR A 33 1.50 29.66 -3.71
C TYR A 33 0.12 30.32 -3.65
N ALA A 34 -0.01 31.57 -4.11
CA ALA A 34 -1.29 32.28 -4.22
C ALA A 34 -2.09 31.93 -5.49
N ARG A 35 -1.61 30.99 -6.32
CA ARG A 35 -2.40 30.41 -7.41
C ARG A 35 -2.63 28.92 -7.14
N PRO A 36 -3.86 28.42 -7.31
CA PRO A 36 -4.11 26.99 -7.21
C PRO A 36 -3.41 26.30 -8.39
N ASP A 37 -2.31 25.63 -8.10
CA ASP A 37 -1.60 24.76 -9.05
C ASP A 37 -2.30 23.38 -9.06
N PRO A 38 -2.79 22.88 -10.21
CA PRO A 38 -3.62 21.67 -10.26
C PRO A 38 -2.84 20.33 -10.17
N LEU A 39 -1.55 20.33 -9.80
CA LEU A 39 -0.68 19.14 -9.94
C LEU A 39 -0.07 18.58 -8.64
N LEU A 40 -0.56 18.98 -7.47
CA LEU A 40 -0.13 18.40 -6.19
C LEU A 40 -1.33 17.95 -5.35
N HIS A 41 -1.82 16.74 -5.63
CA HIS A 41 -2.57 15.96 -4.64
C HIS A 41 -1.59 15.04 -3.87
N PRO A 42 -1.05 15.44 -2.71
CA PRO A 42 -0.32 14.54 -1.81
C PRO A 42 -1.18 13.35 -1.33
N GLY A 43 -2.51 13.40 -1.52
CA GLY A 43 -3.45 12.32 -1.24
C GLY A 43 -3.18 11.01 -2.00
N ASP A 44 -2.68 11.07 -3.23
CA ASP A 44 -2.56 9.88 -4.11
C ASP A 44 -1.41 8.94 -3.69
N ARG A 45 -0.30 9.51 -3.20
CA ARG A 45 0.81 8.69 -2.66
C ARG A 45 0.48 8.11 -1.29
N ALA A 46 -0.36 8.77 -0.51
CA ALA A 46 -0.88 8.23 0.74
C ALA A 46 -1.89 7.10 0.48
N GLN A 47 -2.74 7.22 -0.55
CA GLN A 47 -3.73 6.20 -0.93
C GLN A 47 -3.09 4.91 -1.44
N SER A 48 -2.07 4.95 -2.31
CA SER A 48 -1.40 3.73 -2.78
C SER A 48 -0.72 2.96 -1.62
N ARG A 49 -0.19 3.67 -0.62
CA ARG A 49 0.32 3.07 0.62
C ARG A 49 -0.79 2.51 1.52
N ARG A 50 -2.03 3.01 1.45
CA ARG A 50 -3.18 2.46 2.21
C ARG A 50 -3.56 1.07 1.71
N ALA A 51 -3.58 0.83 0.40
CA ALA A 51 -3.97 -0.46 -0.17
C ALA A 51 -3.08 -1.60 0.35
N ALA A 52 -1.75 -1.45 0.29
CA ALA A 52 -0.81 -2.44 0.82
C ALA A 52 -0.86 -2.61 2.36
N ARG A 53 -1.45 -1.66 3.10
CA ARG A 53 -1.56 -1.67 4.58
C ARG A 53 -2.87 -2.26 5.07
N ALA A 54 -3.97 -2.08 4.32
CA ALA A 54 -5.28 -2.63 4.64
C ALA A 54 -5.39 -4.13 4.38
N ASP A 55 -4.65 -4.63 3.39
CA ASP A 55 -4.71 -6.03 2.95
C ASP A 55 -4.29 -7.02 4.05
N ARG A 56 -3.21 -6.68 4.77
CA ARG A 56 -2.66 -7.53 5.84
C ARG A 56 -3.61 -7.80 7.02
N ARG A 57 -4.65 -6.99 7.18
CA ARG A 57 -5.62 -7.11 8.28
C ARG A 57 -6.52 -8.36 8.15
N TRP A 58 -6.67 -8.88 6.94
CA TRP A 58 -7.61 -9.96 6.62
C TRP A 58 -7.00 -11.38 6.73
N HIS A 59 -5.70 -11.50 7.02
CA HIS A 59 -5.05 -12.79 7.18
C HIS A 59 -5.26 -13.37 8.60
N ARG A 60 -6.43 -13.99 8.82
CA ARG A 60 -6.70 -14.82 10.02
C ARG A 60 -6.47 -16.29 9.71
N ARG A 61 -5.71 -17.01 10.56
CA ARG A 61 -5.21 -18.38 10.31
C ARG A 61 -6.22 -19.42 9.80
N ARG A 62 -7.48 -19.39 10.24
CA ARG A 62 -8.50 -20.42 9.88
C ARG A 62 -9.75 -19.90 9.19
N HIS A 63 -10.10 -18.63 9.39
CA HIS A 63 -11.35 -18.02 8.87
C HIS A 63 -11.06 -16.68 8.17
N GLY A 64 -9.91 -16.58 7.51
CA GLY A 64 -9.50 -15.48 6.66
C GLY A 64 -8.52 -16.02 5.61
N PHE A 65 -7.88 -15.13 4.84
CA PHE A 65 -6.99 -15.56 3.76
C PHE A 65 -5.76 -16.34 4.25
N ALA A 66 -5.18 -15.94 5.39
CA ALA A 66 -4.04 -16.61 6.03
C ALA A 66 -2.79 -16.84 5.16
N GLU A 67 -2.66 -16.15 4.02
CA GLU A 67 -1.48 -16.21 3.13
C GLU A 67 -0.22 -15.65 3.79
N LEU A 68 -0.37 -14.63 4.64
CA LEU A 68 0.71 -14.03 5.41
C LEU A 68 0.62 -14.43 6.89
N LEU A 69 1.73 -14.86 7.45
CA LEU A 69 1.91 -15.12 8.87
C LEU A 69 2.61 -13.92 9.51
N LEU A 70 1.86 -13.15 10.28
CA LEU A 70 2.38 -11.95 10.96
C LEU A 70 3.10 -12.33 12.27
N PRO A 71 4.15 -11.58 12.65
CA PRO A 71 4.83 -11.79 13.93
C PRO A 71 3.91 -11.43 15.10
N GLN A 72 4.02 -12.20 16.18
CA GLN A 72 3.28 -11.97 17.42
C GLN A 72 4.15 -11.18 18.39
N ASN A 73 3.86 -9.89 18.57
CA ASN A 73 4.64 -9.02 19.46
C ASN A 73 4.02 -8.87 20.85
N GLU A 74 2.70 -8.92 20.94
CA GLU A 74 1.95 -8.80 22.18
C GLU A 74 1.57 -10.18 22.74
N PRO A 75 1.56 -10.35 24.08
CA PRO A 75 1.12 -11.59 24.68
C PRO A 75 -0.33 -11.90 24.28
N GLY A 76 -0.51 -13.03 23.61
CA GLY A 76 -1.83 -13.54 23.27
C GLY A 76 -2.51 -14.15 24.49
N SER A 77 -3.83 -14.33 24.41
CA SER A 77 -4.53 -15.12 25.43
C SER A 77 -4.18 -16.59 25.27
N SER A 78 -3.81 -17.26 26.36
CA SER A 78 -3.50 -18.70 26.39
C SER A 78 -4.66 -19.58 25.92
N ILE A 79 -5.91 -19.07 26.01
CA ILE A 79 -7.12 -19.76 25.52
C ILE A 79 -7.32 -19.64 23.99
N MET A 80 -6.61 -18.71 23.33
CA MET A 80 -6.74 -18.44 21.89
C MET A 80 -5.41 -18.64 21.15
N PRO A 81 -4.90 -19.89 21.06
CA PRO A 81 -3.64 -20.17 20.39
C PRO A 81 -3.70 -19.81 18.91
N GLY A 82 -2.66 -19.13 18.42
CA GLY A 82 -2.52 -18.74 17.01
C GLY A 82 -3.34 -17.51 16.57
N LYS A 83 -4.09 -16.88 17.48
CA LYS A 83 -4.71 -15.57 17.22
C LYS A 83 -3.66 -14.47 17.34
N VAL A 84 -3.25 -13.91 16.21
CA VAL A 84 -2.36 -12.75 16.14
C VAL A 84 -3.15 -11.58 15.57
N ASN A 85 -3.28 -10.50 16.34
CA ASN A 85 -3.93 -9.28 15.85
C ASN A 85 -2.88 -8.42 15.11
N PRO A 86 -3.24 -7.78 13.99
CA PRO A 86 -2.32 -6.97 13.20
C PRO A 86 -2.15 -5.56 13.79
N THR A 87 -1.74 -5.46 15.06
CA THR A 87 -1.70 -4.20 15.85
C THR A 87 -0.92 -3.08 15.16
N GLN A 88 0.21 -3.42 14.52
CA GLN A 88 1.01 -2.48 13.76
C GLN A 88 0.29 -1.95 12.52
N CYS A 89 -0.52 -2.78 11.84
CA CYS A 89 -1.35 -2.32 10.72
C CYS A 89 -2.44 -1.36 11.21
N GLU A 90 -3.05 -1.66 12.35
CA GLU A 90 -4.07 -0.80 12.98
C GLU A 90 -3.48 0.55 13.38
N ALA A 91 -2.27 0.57 13.97
CA ALA A 91 -1.53 1.79 14.26
C ALA A 91 -1.28 2.62 13.00
N MET A 92 -0.86 1.99 11.89
CA MET A 92 -0.65 2.70 10.63
C MET A 92 -1.94 3.27 10.03
N VAL A 93 -3.09 2.63 10.22
CA VAL A 93 -4.39 3.18 9.82
C VAL A 93 -4.72 4.42 10.64
N MET A 94 -4.57 4.35 11.97
CA MET A 94 -4.80 5.51 12.86
C MET A 94 -3.90 6.70 12.49
N ILE A 95 -2.61 6.46 12.29
CA ILE A 95 -1.66 7.48 11.83
C ILE A 95 -2.08 8.07 10.48
N SER A 96 -2.50 7.24 9.54
CA SER A 96 -2.92 7.70 8.21
C SER A 96 -4.20 8.53 8.26
N ILE A 97 -5.11 8.25 9.19
CA ILE A 97 -6.31 9.07 9.42
C ILE A 97 -5.90 10.42 10.03
N GLN A 98 -5.01 10.41 11.03
CA GLN A 98 -4.53 11.63 11.67
C GLN A 98 -3.83 12.57 10.68
N VAL A 99 -2.94 12.02 9.83
CA VAL A 99 -2.22 12.81 8.80
C VAL A 99 -3.20 13.47 7.81
N LEU A 100 -4.32 12.82 7.48
CA LEU A 100 -5.34 13.47 6.64
C LEU A 100 -6.03 14.64 7.35
N GLY A 101 -6.31 14.50 8.64
CA GLY A 101 -6.88 15.58 9.44
C GLY A 101 -5.94 16.77 9.53
N ASP A 102 -4.66 16.51 9.79
CA ASP A 102 -3.61 17.53 9.84
C ASP A 102 -3.44 18.24 8.49
N ASP A 103 -3.48 17.51 7.38
CA ASP A 103 -3.40 18.07 6.01
C ASP A 103 -4.58 19.00 5.71
N ALA A 104 -5.81 18.60 6.07
CA ALA A 104 -6.99 19.46 5.92
C ALA A 104 -6.87 20.75 6.75
N ALA A 105 -6.35 20.66 7.99
CA ALA A 105 -6.12 21.82 8.83
C ALA A 105 -5.03 22.75 8.26
N ILE A 106 -3.96 22.19 7.70
CA ILE A 106 -2.91 22.94 6.99
C ILE A 106 -3.49 23.66 5.78
N ALA A 107 -4.24 22.95 4.93
CA ALA A 107 -4.83 23.50 3.72
C ALA A 107 -5.77 24.66 4.03
N PHE A 108 -6.66 24.48 5.02
CA PHE A 108 -7.56 25.55 5.44
C PHE A 108 -6.79 26.73 6.04
N SER A 109 -5.80 26.48 6.90
CA SER A 109 -4.96 27.54 7.48
C SER A 109 -4.17 28.31 6.42
N GLY A 110 -3.70 27.62 5.38
CA GLY A 110 -3.02 28.22 4.24
C GLY A 110 -3.90 29.20 3.46
N SER A 111 -5.21 28.92 3.37
CA SER A 111 -6.18 29.78 2.67
C SER A 111 -6.59 31.03 3.46
N GLN A 112 -6.30 31.11 4.77
CA GLN A 112 -6.68 32.25 5.63
C GLN A 112 -5.63 33.39 5.66
N GLY A 113 -4.88 33.58 4.57
CA GLY A 113 -3.95 34.71 4.45
C GLY A 113 -4.69 36.03 4.29
N ASN A 114 -4.29 37.07 5.04
CA ASN A 114 -4.86 38.42 4.92
C ASN A 114 -3.76 39.43 4.59
N PHE A 115 -3.93 40.16 3.49
CA PHE A 115 -2.98 41.16 3.00
C PHE A 115 -1.56 40.59 2.85
N GLU A 116 -0.56 41.20 3.48
CA GLU A 116 0.86 40.84 3.31
C GLU A 116 1.31 39.63 4.15
N LEU A 117 0.46 39.10 5.06
CA LEU A 117 0.88 38.05 6.00
C LEU A 117 -0.21 37.03 6.33
N ASN A 118 0.12 35.76 6.22
CA ASN A 118 -0.66 34.69 6.83
C ASN A 118 -0.23 34.48 8.30
N ALA A 119 -1.14 34.77 9.24
CA ALA A 119 -0.91 34.64 10.69
C ALA A 119 -1.11 33.19 11.22
N MET A 120 -1.64 32.28 10.40
CA MET A 120 -1.90 30.87 10.77
C MET A 120 -0.65 29.98 10.71
N ARG A 121 0.55 30.56 10.51
CA ARG A 121 1.84 29.83 10.47
C ARG A 121 2.06 28.88 11.65
N PRO A 122 1.69 29.21 12.91
CA PRO A 122 1.82 28.28 14.03
C PRO A 122 0.98 27.00 13.85
N VAL A 123 -0.24 27.13 13.32
CA VAL A 123 -1.13 25.98 13.04
C VAL A 123 -0.53 25.12 11.93
N ILE A 124 -0.05 25.75 10.86
CA ILE A 124 0.56 25.06 9.72
C ILE A 124 1.77 24.23 10.16
N ILE A 125 2.74 24.86 10.85
CA ILE A 125 3.98 24.18 11.22
C ILE A 125 3.76 23.09 12.27
N ASN A 126 2.83 23.30 13.21
CA ASN A 126 2.53 22.30 14.23
C ASN A 126 1.94 21.02 13.63
N ASN A 127 0.93 21.15 12.76
CA ASN A 127 0.30 20.00 12.09
C ASN A 127 1.30 19.29 11.16
N PHE A 128 2.14 20.06 10.44
CA PHE A 128 3.16 19.47 9.57
C PHE A 128 4.18 18.64 10.37
N LEU A 129 4.73 19.20 11.45
CA LEU A 129 5.72 18.50 12.28
C LEU A 129 5.10 17.32 13.02
N HIS A 130 3.86 17.44 13.49
CA HIS A 130 3.12 16.34 14.09
C HIS A 130 2.97 15.17 13.11
N SER A 131 2.44 15.44 11.91
CA SER A 131 2.30 14.45 10.83
C SER A 131 3.63 13.80 10.45
N ALA A 132 4.68 14.60 10.26
CA ALA A 132 6.00 14.08 9.91
C ALA A 132 6.55 13.15 11.01
N ARG A 133 6.38 13.54 12.28
CA ARG A 133 6.84 12.76 13.44
C ARG A 133 6.11 11.42 13.55
N ILE A 134 4.78 11.44 13.60
CA ILE A 134 3.99 10.21 13.80
C ILE A 134 4.14 9.25 12.61
N LEU A 135 4.28 9.79 11.39
CA LEU A 135 4.47 8.98 10.20
C LEU A 135 5.87 8.34 10.16
N GLY A 136 6.91 9.11 10.49
CA GLY A 136 8.28 8.61 10.57
C GLY A 136 8.42 7.50 11.61
N ASP A 137 7.99 7.78 12.85
CA ASP A 137 8.01 6.81 13.94
C ASP A 137 7.16 5.57 13.58
N GLY A 138 5.94 5.77 13.08
CA GLY A 138 5.04 4.69 12.70
C GLY A 138 5.62 3.76 11.63
N ILE A 139 6.24 4.32 10.58
CA ILE A 139 6.86 3.52 9.51
C ILE A 139 8.02 2.69 10.06
N GLU A 140 8.89 3.27 10.89
CA GLU A 140 10.02 2.55 11.49
C GLU A 140 9.52 1.35 12.31
N LYS A 141 8.51 1.56 13.17
CA LYS A 141 7.94 0.49 14.01
C LYS A 141 7.17 -0.54 13.17
N PHE A 142 6.43 -0.11 12.16
CA PHE A 142 5.72 -1.01 11.26
C PHE A 142 6.69 -1.94 10.51
N VAL A 143 7.82 -1.42 10.03
CA VAL A 143 8.86 -2.25 9.40
C VAL A 143 9.43 -3.24 10.40
N LYS A 144 9.90 -2.74 11.56
CA LYS A 144 10.57 -3.55 12.57
C LYS A 144 9.70 -4.66 13.16
N TYR A 145 8.46 -4.33 13.53
CA TYR A 145 7.57 -5.22 14.28
C TYR A 145 6.50 -5.91 13.43
N SER A 146 6.45 -5.66 12.12
CA SER A 146 5.51 -6.36 11.24
C SER A 146 6.19 -6.87 9.98
N VAL A 147 6.71 -5.96 9.14
CA VAL A 147 7.23 -6.34 7.81
C VAL A 147 8.39 -7.32 7.92
N SER A 148 9.40 -7.03 8.73
CA SER A 148 10.63 -7.83 8.81
C SER A 148 10.41 -9.26 9.33
N GLY A 149 9.32 -9.51 10.06
CA GLY A 149 8.97 -10.84 10.59
C GLY A 149 7.78 -11.50 9.90
N THR A 150 7.28 -10.93 8.80
CA THR A 150 6.16 -11.54 8.06
C THR A 150 6.67 -12.70 7.21
N GLU A 151 6.05 -13.86 7.36
CA GLU A 151 6.35 -15.06 6.56
C GLU A 151 5.20 -15.41 5.60
N LEU A 152 5.52 -16.15 4.54
CA LEU A 152 4.53 -16.69 3.61
C LEU A 152 4.01 -18.05 4.11
N ASN A 153 2.69 -18.20 4.15
CA ASN A 153 2.04 -19.48 4.36
C ASN A 153 1.96 -20.25 3.03
N ARG A 154 3.10 -20.81 2.59
CA ARG A 154 3.22 -21.52 1.31
C ARG A 154 2.14 -22.60 1.10
N PRO A 155 1.84 -23.47 2.08
CA PRO A 155 0.80 -24.49 1.90
C PRO A 155 -0.58 -23.89 1.61
N LYS A 156 -0.92 -22.76 2.25
CA LYS A 156 -2.20 -22.10 2.03
C LYS A 156 -2.28 -21.42 0.68
N ILE A 157 -1.19 -20.76 0.28
CA ILE A 157 -1.07 -20.13 -1.04
C ILE A 157 -1.17 -21.19 -2.15
N GLU A 158 -0.46 -22.33 -2.00
CA GLU A 158 -0.50 -23.43 -2.96
C GLU A 158 -1.90 -24.03 -3.09
N SER A 159 -2.64 -24.20 -1.98
CA SER A 159 -4.05 -24.62 -1.99
C SER A 159 -4.91 -23.62 -2.77
N TYR A 160 -4.81 -22.33 -2.50
CA TYR A 160 -5.57 -21.32 -3.24
C TYR A 160 -5.26 -21.27 -4.73
N VAL A 161 -3.99 -21.39 -5.10
CA VAL A 161 -3.59 -21.44 -6.51
C VAL A 161 -4.13 -22.71 -7.18
N GLY A 162 -4.05 -23.87 -6.52
CA GLY A 162 -4.56 -25.14 -7.04
C GLY A 162 -6.09 -25.22 -7.15
N GLU A 163 -6.81 -24.53 -6.28
CA GLU A 163 -8.28 -24.46 -6.26
C GLU A 163 -8.83 -23.32 -7.14
N SER A 164 -7.97 -22.42 -7.63
CA SER A 164 -8.41 -21.23 -8.37
C SER A 164 -8.92 -21.55 -9.76
N LEU A 165 -10.13 -21.05 -10.06
CA LEU A 165 -10.71 -21.10 -11.41
C LEU A 165 -10.10 -20.07 -12.36
N MET A 166 -9.39 -19.06 -11.84
CA MET A 166 -8.85 -17.95 -12.65
C MET A 166 -7.75 -18.40 -13.63
N LEU A 167 -7.11 -19.54 -13.33
CA LEU A 167 -6.11 -20.16 -14.19
C LEU A 167 -6.67 -20.66 -15.52
N VAL A 168 -8.01 -20.70 -15.68
CA VAL A 168 -8.70 -21.11 -16.91
C VAL A 168 -8.34 -20.26 -18.12
N THR A 169 -7.92 -19.02 -17.90
CA THR A 169 -7.49 -18.10 -18.98
C THR A 169 -6.32 -18.66 -19.78
N ALA A 170 -5.44 -19.45 -19.15
CA ALA A 170 -4.34 -20.14 -19.83
C ALA A 170 -4.81 -21.17 -20.87
N LEU A 171 -6.04 -21.69 -20.74
CA LEU A 171 -6.60 -22.66 -21.67
C LEU A 171 -7.16 -22.00 -22.94
N SER A 172 -7.56 -20.72 -22.87
CA SER A 172 -8.27 -20.04 -23.95
C SER A 172 -7.52 -20.06 -25.30
N PRO A 173 -6.19 -19.85 -25.37
CA PRO A 173 -5.44 -19.94 -26.63
C PRO A 173 -5.38 -21.35 -27.24
N VAL A 174 -5.61 -22.40 -26.44
CA VAL A 174 -5.45 -23.80 -26.86
C VAL A 174 -6.79 -24.42 -27.25
N ILE A 175 -7.83 -24.19 -26.46
CA ILE A 175 -9.15 -24.82 -26.64
C ILE A 175 -10.25 -23.83 -27.03
N GLY A 176 -9.92 -22.55 -27.13
CA GLY A 176 -10.88 -21.47 -27.40
C GLY A 176 -11.60 -20.99 -26.15
N TYR A 177 -11.99 -19.70 -26.17
CA TYR A 177 -12.63 -19.01 -25.04
C TYR A 177 -13.91 -19.72 -24.55
N GLN A 178 -14.80 -20.12 -25.45
CA GLN A 178 -16.09 -20.74 -25.10
C GLN A 178 -15.90 -22.05 -24.31
N ASN A 179 -14.98 -22.91 -24.76
CA ASN A 179 -14.69 -24.17 -24.08
C ASN A 179 -14.02 -23.92 -22.72
N ALA A 180 -13.09 -22.97 -22.65
CA ALA A 180 -12.45 -22.57 -21.39
C ALA A 180 -13.49 -22.04 -20.38
N ALA A 181 -14.39 -21.15 -20.82
CA ALA A 181 -15.47 -20.62 -19.99
C ALA A 181 -16.39 -21.73 -19.45
N HIS A 182 -16.84 -22.65 -20.31
CA HIS A 182 -17.65 -23.80 -19.89
C HIS A 182 -16.94 -24.70 -18.87
N ILE A 183 -15.62 -24.89 -18.99
CA ILE A 183 -14.85 -25.66 -18.01
C ILE A 183 -14.86 -24.95 -16.64
N ALA A 184 -14.68 -23.63 -16.59
CA ALA A 184 -14.74 -22.89 -15.33
C ALA A 184 -16.14 -22.88 -14.71
N GLU A 185 -17.18 -22.71 -15.52
CA GLU A 185 -18.58 -22.77 -15.07
C GLU A 185 -18.92 -24.15 -14.49
N ASN A 186 -18.51 -25.22 -15.18
CA ASN A 186 -18.69 -26.59 -14.70
C ASN A 186 -17.91 -26.87 -13.42
N ALA A 187 -16.67 -26.38 -13.31
CA ALA A 187 -15.87 -26.51 -12.10
C ALA A 187 -16.55 -25.84 -10.89
N LEU A 188 -17.07 -24.61 -11.08
CA LEU A 188 -17.79 -23.88 -10.06
C LEU A 188 -19.10 -24.57 -9.66
N ALA A 189 -19.89 -25.02 -10.64
CA ALA A 189 -21.19 -25.65 -10.40
C ALA A 189 -21.08 -26.98 -9.64
N ASN A 190 -19.98 -27.70 -9.81
CA ASN A 190 -19.78 -29.04 -9.23
C ASN A 190 -18.78 -29.05 -8.06
N ASP A 191 -18.31 -27.89 -7.59
CA ASP A 191 -17.28 -27.76 -6.54
C ASP A 191 -16.02 -28.60 -6.84
N GLN A 192 -15.57 -28.52 -8.10
CA GLN A 192 -14.42 -29.24 -8.62
C GLN A 192 -13.25 -28.31 -8.87
N THR A 193 -12.03 -28.86 -8.78
CA THR A 193 -10.85 -28.15 -9.28
C THR A 193 -10.94 -27.94 -10.79
N LEU A 194 -10.28 -26.89 -11.28
CA LEU A 194 -10.21 -26.62 -12.71
C LEU A 194 -9.66 -27.81 -13.51
N LYS A 195 -8.64 -28.50 -12.96
CA LYS A 195 -8.04 -29.69 -13.58
C LYS A 195 -9.06 -30.82 -13.73
N GLN A 196 -9.85 -31.11 -12.69
CA GLN A 196 -10.89 -32.15 -12.76
C GLN A 196 -11.94 -31.84 -13.82
N ALA A 197 -12.44 -30.61 -13.86
CA ALA A 197 -13.43 -30.19 -14.86
C ALA A 197 -12.85 -30.21 -16.29
N ALA A 198 -11.58 -29.81 -16.46
CA ALA A 198 -10.91 -29.83 -17.75
C ALA A 198 -10.73 -31.27 -18.28
N LEU A 199 -10.34 -32.21 -17.43
CA LEU A 199 -10.22 -33.63 -17.80
C LEU A 199 -11.59 -34.25 -18.12
N ALA A 200 -12.63 -33.92 -17.33
CA ALA A 200 -13.99 -34.39 -17.55
C ALA A 200 -14.59 -33.87 -18.87
N SER A 201 -14.17 -32.69 -19.34
CA SER A 201 -14.62 -32.13 -20.62
C SER A 201 -14.13 -32.92 -21.85
N GLY A 202 -13.08 -33.74 -21.70
CA GLY A 202 -12.46 -34.48 -22.79
C GLY A 202 -11.61 -33.61 -23.74
N HIS A 203 -11.48 -32.30 -23.50
CA HIS A 203 -10.69 -31.41 -24.35
C HIS A 203 -9.17 -31.55 -24.15
N LEU A 204 -8.73 -32.02 -22.98
CA LEU A 204 -7.33 -32.06 -22.58
C LEU A 204 -7.02 -33.35 -21.79
N THR A 205 -5.82 -33.86 -21.97
CA THR A 205 -5.22 -34.86 -21.08
C THR A 205 -4.57 -34.20 -19.88
N GLU A 206 -4.25 -34.98 -18.84
CA GLU A 206 -3.55 -34.50 -17.65
C GLU A 206 -2.19 -33.86 -17.98
N GLN A 207 -1.42 -34.51 -18.84
CA GLN A 207 -0.12 -34.00 -19.29
C GLN A 207 -0.25 -32.68 -20.06
N GLN A 208 -1.30 -32.52 -20.88
CA GLN A 208 -1.57 -31.27 -21.58
C GLN A 208 -1.99 -30.17 -20.60
N PHE A 209 -2.86 -30.47 -19.63
CA PHE A 209 -3.25 -29.48 -18.63
C PHE A 209 -2.06 -28.98 -17.82
N ASP A 210 -1.22 -29.90 -17.31
CA ASP A 210 -0.07 -29.56 -16.47
C ASP A 210 1.03 -28.79 -17.23
N SER A 211 1.12 -28.96 -18.56
CA SER A 211 2.06 -28.20 -19.39
C SER A 211 1.54 -26.83 -19.81
N ILE A 212 0.22 -26.65 -19.91
CA ILE A 212 -0.41 -25.37 -20.27
C ILE A 212 -0.61 -24.49 -19.04
N VAL A 213 -1.16 -25.05 -17.97
CA VAL A 213 -1.54 -24.32 -16.75
C VAL A 213 -0.37 -24.31 -15.78
N VAL A 214 0.61 -23.46 -16.08
CA VAL A 214 1.78 -23.25 -15.22
C VAL A 214 1.67 -21.85 -14.59
N PRO A 215 1.21 -21.71 -13.33
CA PRO A 215 0.97 -20.40 -12.72
C PRO A 215 2.18 -19.45 -12.77
N ALA A 216 3.38 -19.98 -12.62
CA ALA A 216 4.63 -19.21 -12.70
C ALA A 216 4.91 -18.65 -14.11
N ALA A 217 4.34 -19.24 -15.17
CA ALA A 217 4.43 -18.73 -16.54
C ALA A 217 3.35 -17.66 -16.83
N LEU A 218 2.35 -17.52 -15.95
CA LEU A 218 1.26 -16.55 -16.07
C LEU A 218 1.55 -15.23 -15.33
N VAL A 219 2.73 -15.10 -14.73
CA VAL A 219 3.20 -13.86 -14.11
C VAL A 219 4.26 -13.19 -15.00
N GLY A 220 4.14 -11.88 -15.24
CA GLY A 220 5.09 -11.11 -16.05
C GLY A 220 4.48 -10.45 -17.29
N HIS A 221 5.19 -10.45 -18.42
CA HIS A 221 4.77 -9.77 -19.66
C HIS A 221 3.60 -10.43 -20.41
N GLY A 222 2.96 -11.44 -19.80
CA GLY A 222 1.87 -12.21 -20.39
C GLY A 222 2.35 -13.27 -21.36
N VAL A 223 1.52 -14.28 -21.58
CA VAL A 223 1.66 -15.26 -22.67
C VAL A 223 1.24 -14.55 -23.96
N GLN A 224 2.04 -14.61 -25.03
CA GLN A 224 1.62 -14.10 -26.35
C GLN A 224 0.31 -14.77 -26.75
N GLY A 225 -0.76 -13.99 -26.93
CA GLY A 225 -2.05 -14.48 -27.42
C GLY A 225 -3.25 -14.30 -26.49
N ALA A 226 -3.14 -13.48 -25.44
CA ALA A 226 -4.31 -12.89 -24.77
C ALA A 226 -4.64 -11.51 -25.34
#